data_AF-A0A194QRY1-F1
#
_entry.id   AF-A0A194QRY1-F1
#
_cell.length_a   1.000
_cell.length_b   1.000
_cell.length_c   1.000
_cell.angle_alpha   90.00
_cell.angle_beta   90.00
_cell.angle_gamma   90.00
#
_symmetry.space_group_name_H-M   'P 1'
#
loop_
_entity.id
_entity.type
_entity.pdbx_description
1 polymer ?
#
loop_
_entity_poly.entity_id
_entity_poly.type
_entity_poly.pdbx_seq_one_letter_code
_entity_poly.pdbx_strand_id
1 'polypeptide(L)'
;MVRKLPEEEYESNFQFKAHVINLMSSLDQAVKTLDQPEIVIEMMLKIGDSHRKRKLQEQHFYDLKDVLVKMLIEVLKPDSTTLGAWAKTVDFWYKHIFVSLSGTDGR
;
A
#
# COMPACT_ATOMS: atom_id res chain seq x y z
N MET A 1 -6.49 -14.97 -14.60
CA MET A 1 -6.70 -14.74 -13.14
C MET A 1 -5.40 -15.09 -12.44
N VAL A 2 -4.70 -14.10 -11.89
CA VAL A 2 -3.36 -14.28 -11.30
C VAL A 2 -3.33 -15.38 -10.23
N ARG A 3 -4.43 -15.53 -9.45
CA ARG A 3 -4.57 -16.52 -8.37
C ARG A 3 -4.27 -17.99 -8.76
N LYS A 4 -4.38 -18.36 -10.04
CA LYS A 4 -4.15 -19.74 -10.51
C LYS A 4 -2.81 -19.92 -11.23
N LEU A 5 -2.02 -18.86 -11.34
CA LEU A 5 -0.72 -18.93 -12.00
C LEU A 5 0.32 -19.50 -11.03
N PRO A 6 1.22 -20.38 -11.51
CA PRO A 6 2.46 -20.68 -10.80
C PRO A 6 3.28 -19.41 -10.55
N GLU A 7 4.03 -19.39 -9.47
CA GLU A 7 4.84 -18.21 -9.09
C GLU A 7 5.89 -17.88 -10.15
N GLU A 8 6.49 -18.91 -10.77
CA GLU A 8 7.43 -18.74 -11.88
C GLU A 8 6.84 -18.00 -13.10
N GLU A 9 5.52 -17.90 -13.21
CA GLU A 9 4.84 -17.20 -14.31
C GLU A 9 4.45 -15.76 -13.97
N TYR A 10 4.62 -15.31 -12.72
CA TYR A 10 4.23 -13.95 -12.32
C TYR A 10 4.98 -12.87 -13.10
N GLU A 11 6.28 -13.06 -13.32
CA GLU A 11 7.12 -12.10 -14.06
C GLU A 11 6.79 -12.02 -15.54
N SER A 12 6.10 -13.00 -16.13
CA SER A 12 5.68 -12.94 -17.53
C SER A 12 4.23 -12.47 -17.69
N ASN A 13 3.44 -12.48 -16.61
CA ASN A 13 2.02 -12.18 -16.66
C ASN A 13 1.71 -10.66 -16.72
N PHE A 14 1.08 -10.22 -17.82
CA PHE A 14 0.73 -8.81 -18.02
C PHE A 14 -0.27 -8.25 -16.98
N GLN A 15 -1.21 -9.05 -16.48
CA GLN A 15 -2.17 -8.59 -15.46
C GLN A 15 -1.48 -8.35 -14.12
N PHE A 16 -0.56 -9.24 -13.73
CA PHE A 16 0.26 -9.06 -12.53
C PHE A 16 1.15 -7.81 -12.65
N LYS A 17 1.86 -7.64 -13.77
CA LYS A 17 2.65 -6.42 -14.03
C LYS A 17 1.84 -5.15 -13.94
N ALA A 18 0.66 -5.13 -14.56
CA ALA A 18 -0.23 -3.97 -14.48
C ALA A 18 -0.64 -3.67 -13.03
N HIS A 19 -0.90 -4.70 -12.22
CA HIS A 19 -1.19 -4.52 -10.80
C HIS A 19 -0.01 -3.94 -10.01
N VAL A 20 1.21 -4.44 -10.25
CA VAL A 20 2.44 -3.91 -9.63
C VAL A 20 2.65 -2.44 -10.02
N ILE A 21 2.49 -2.08 -11.30
CA ILE A 21 2.58 -0.68 -11.75
C ILE A 21 1.56 0.21 -11.03
N ASN A 22 0.32 -0.25 -10.87
CA ASN A 22 -0.72 0.49 -10.16
C ASN A 22 -0.38 0.67 -8.66
N LEU A 23 0.19 -0.34 -8.02
CA LEU A 23 0.68 -0.25 -6.64
C LEU A 23 1.79 0.80 -6.54
N MET A 24 2.82 0.71 -7.37
CA MET A 24 3.96 1.63 -7.33
C MET A 24 3.56 3.07 -7.65
N SER A 25 2.64 3.27 -8.60
CA SER A 25 2.11 4.59 -8.94
C SER A 25 1.31 5.19 -7.79
N SER A 26 0.55 4.36 -7.06
CA SER A 26 -0.23 4.82 -5.89
C SER A 26 0.69 5.23 -4.73
N LEU A 27 1.78 4.48 -4.51
CA LEU A 27 2.79 4.83 -3.51
C LEU A 27 3.53 6.13 -3.87
N ASP A 28 3.98 6.27 -5.13
CA ASP A 28 4.65 7.49 -5.61
C ASP A 28 3.76 8.72 -5.46
N GLN A 29 2.49 8.61 -5.85
CA GLN A 29 1.54 9.71 -5.68
C GLN A 29 1.32 10.05 -4.20
N ALA A 30 1.19 9.05 -3.33
CA ALA A 30 1.02 9.28 -1.89
C ALA A 30 2.23 9.99 -1.28
N VAL A 31 3.45 9.66 -1.70
CA VAL A 31 4.69 10.34 -1.27
C VAL A 31 4.75 11.78 -1.80
N LYS A 32 4.46 11.99 -3.09
CA LYS A 32 4.49 13.33 -3.73
C LYS A 32 3.46 14.30 -3.15
N THR A 33 2.46 13.79 -2.44
CA THR A 33 1.34 14.57 -1.88
C THR A 33 1.43 14.69 -0.35
N LEU A 34 2.55 14.29 0.27
CA LEU A 34 2.69 14.32 1.74
C LEU A 34 2.60 15.72 2.36
N ASP A 35 2.82 16.76 1.57
CA ASP A 35 2.66 18.16 1.95
C ASP A 35 1.18 18.60 2.02
N GLN A 36 0.25 17.77 1.54
CA GLN A 36 -1.19 18.01 1.50
C GLN A 36 -1.94 16.85 2.19
N PRO A 37 -1.89 16.77 3.53
CA PRO A 37 -2.34 15.60 4.28
C PRO A 37 -3.83 15.28 4.06
N GLU A 38 -4.69 16.27 3.86
CA GLU A 38 -6.13 16.08 3.60
C GLU A 38 -6.36 15.32 2.28
N ILE A 39 -5.56 15.60 1.24
CA ILE A 39 -5.65 14.88 -0.03
C ILE A 39 -5.18 13.43 0.15
N VAL A 40 -4.09 13.22 0.90
CA VAL A 40 -3.60 11.88 1.20
C VAL A 40 -4.66 11.08 1.97
N ILE A 41 -5.37 11.69 2.92
CA ILE A 41 -6.46 11.04 3.65
C ILE A 41 -7.54 10.52 2.70
N GLU A 42 -8.04 11.35 1.79
CA GLU A 42 -9.06 10.93 0.82
C GLU A 42 -8.54 9.84 -0.13
N MET A 43 -7.26 9.89 -0.53
CA MET A 43 -6.64 8.80 -1.29
C MET A 43 -6.62 7.48 -0.52
N MET A 44 -6.26 7.52 0.76
CA MET A 44 -6.19 6.34 1.63
C MET A 44 -7.57 5.75 1.92
N LEU A 45 -8.58 6.60 2.13
CA LEU A 45 -9.98 6.17 2.25
C LEU A 45 -10.46 5.48 0.96
N LYS A 46 -10.13 6.03 -0.21
CA LYS A 46 -10.47 5.39 -1.49
C LYS A 46 -9.80 4.03 -1.66
N ILE A 47 -8.54 3.89 -1.21
CA ILE A 47 -7.83 2.61 -1.21
C ILE A 47 -8.54 1.62 -0.31
N GLY A 48 -8.82 1.96 0.95
CA GLY A 48 -9.48 1.05 1.89
C GLY A 48 -10.85 0.60 1.40
N ASP A 49 -11.68 1.51 0.88
CA ASP A 49 -12.98 1.16 0.29
C ASP A 49 -12.87 0.19 -0.89
N SER A 50 -11.90 0.42 -1.78
CA SER A 50 -11.70 -0.45 -2.94
C SER A 50 -11.25 -1.86 -2.52
N HIS A 51 -10.47 -1.98 -1.44
CA HIS A 51 -9.97 -3.25 -0.93
C HIS A 51 -11.02 -3.95 -0.04
N ARG A 52 -11.89 -3.21 0.65
CA ARG A 52 -13.06 -3.73 1.37
C ARG A 52 -14.00 -4.48 0.43
N LYS A 53 -14.30 -3.91 -0.74
CA LYS A 53 -15.12 -4.56 -1.79
C LYS A 53 -14.55 -5.91 -2.25
N ARG A 54 -13.24 -6.12 -2.08
CA ARG A 54 -12.52 -7.36 -2.39
C ARG A 54 -12.29 -8.25 -1.16
N LYS A 55 -12.88 -7.90 -0.01
CA LYS A 55 -12.81 -8.63 1.27
C LYS A 55 -11.40 -8.75 1.84
N LEU A 56 -10.56 -7.73 1.61
CA LEU A 56 -9.27 -7.66 2.31
C LEU A 56 -9.49 -7.26 3.78
N GLN A 57 -8.54 -7.69 4.61
CA GLN A 57 -8.49 -7.42 6.04
C GLN A 57 -7.20 -6.66 6.34
N GLU A 58 -7.13 -6.01 7.50
CA GLU A 58 -5.93 -5.27 7.93
C GLU A 58 -4.66 -6.12 7.87
N GLN A 59 -4.75 -7.40 8.23
CA GLN A 59 -3.62 -8.33 8.17
C GLN A 59 -2.97 -8.39 6.78
N HIS A 60 -3.76 -8.37 5.70
CA HIS A 60 -3.20 -8.39 4.34
C HIS A 60 -2.37 -7.14 4.01
N PHE A 61 -2.69 -5.99 4.63
CA PHE A 61 -1.88 -4.78 4.50
C PHE A 61 -0.59 -4.91 5.31
N TYR A 62 -0.66 -5.43 6.54
CA TYR A 62 0.55 -5.71 7.32
C TYR A 62 1.50 -6.70 6.64
N ASP A 63 0.97 -7.77 6.02
CA ASP A 63 1.78 -8.72 5.27
C ASP A 63 2.52 -8.03 4.10
N LEU A 64 1.86 -7.09 3.40
CA LEU A 64 2.49 -6.28 2.37
C LEU A 64 3.51 -5.29 2.94
N LYS A 65 3.23 -4.65 4.08
CA LYS A 65 4.15 -3.75 4.79
C LYS A 65 5.49 -4.44 5.06
N ASP A 66 5.44 -5.66 5.58
CA ASP A 66 6.63 -6.41 5.94
C ASP A 66 7.52 -6.70 4.74
N VAL A 67 6.92 -7.06 3.60
CA VAL A 67 7.65 -7.32 2.35
C VAL A 67 8.22 -6.02 1.78
N LEU A 68 7.43 -4.94 1.73
CA LEU A 68 7.88 -3.65 1.19
C LEU A 68 9.01 -3.04 2.03
N VAL A 69 8.93 -3.09 3.36
CA VAL A 69 9.97 -2.56 4.24
C VAL A 69 11.27 -3.33 4.08
N LYS A 70 11.22 -4.67 4.03
CA LYS A 70 12.41 -5.50 3.77
C LYS A 70 13.08 -5.11 2.44
N MET A 71 12.29 -5.03 1.37
CA MET A 71 12.79 -4.64 0.05
C MET A 71 13.40 -3.22 0.06
N LEU A 72 12.74 -2.24 0.67
CA LEU A 72 13.25 -0.87 0.76
C LEU A 72 14.58 -0.81 1.54
N ILE A 73 14.71 -1.56 2.65
CA ILE A 73 15.96 -1.62 3.42
C ILE A 73 17.09 -2.22 2.59
N GLU A 74 16.82 -3.32 1.89
CA GLU A 74 17.82 -4.02 1.07
C GLU A 74 18.30 -3.15 -0.11
N VAL A 75 17.38 -2.45 -0.77
CA VAL A 75 17.68 -1.66 -1.98
C VAL A 75 18.25 -0.28 -1.64
N LEU A 76 17.64 0.46 -0.71
CA LEU A 76 17.97 1.86 -0.46
C LEU A 76 18.97 2.06 0.68
N LYS A 77 19.13 1.07 1.57
CA LYS A 77 20.00 1.12 2.76
C LYS A 77 19.80 2.41 3.58
N PRO A 78 18.55 2.75 3.96
CA PRO A 78 18.25 3.99 4.67
C PRO A 78 18.89 4.01 6.06
N ASP A 79 19.24 5.19 6.54
CA ASP A 79 19.59 5.37 7.95
C ASP A 79 18.35 5.25 8.86
N SER A 80 18.59 5.22 10.17
CA SER A 80 17.53 5.08 11.18
C SER A 80 16.52 6.21 11.15
N THR A 81 16.94 7.42 10.75
CA THR A 81 16.06 8.60 10.68
C THR A 81 15.10 8.48 9.50
N THR A 82 15.62 8.11 8.34
CA THR A 82 14.87 7.87 7.11
C THR A 82 13.89 6.71 7.30
N LEU A 83 14.34 5.62 7.95
CA LEU A 83 13.47 4.50 8.27
C LEU A 83 12.33 4.91 9.24
N GLY A 84 12.65 5.72 10.25
CA GLY A 84 11.66 6.26 11.18
C GLY A 84 10.64 7.19 10.50
N ALA A 85 11.05 7.97 9.49
CA ALA A 85 10.14 8.80 8.71
C ALA A 85 9.15 7.93 7.90
N TRP A 86 9.65 6.89 7.22
CA TRP A 86 8.81 5.94 6.49
C TRP A 86 7.82 5.20 7.40
N ALA A 87 8.24 4.80 8.60
CA ALA A 87 7.34 4.18 9.56
C ALA A 87 6.14 5.08 9.89
N LYS A 88 6.38 6.36 10.19
CA LYS A 88 5.32 7.35 10.45
C LYS A 88 4.41 7.57 9.24
N THR A 89 5.00 7.64 8.04
CA THR A 89 4.25 7.79 6.79
C THR A 89 3.31 6.61 6.55
N VAL A 90 3.81 5.37 6.69
CA VAL A 90 2.99 4.16 6.51
C VAL A 90 1.91 4.05 7.59
N ASP A 91 2.24 4.37 8.84
CA ASP A 91 1.26 4.35 9.94
C ASP A 91 0.13 5.37 9.69
N PHE A 92 0.46 6.56 9.18
CA PHE A 92 -0.52 7.55 8.75
C PHE A 92 -1.42 7.00 7.63
N TRP A 93 -0.83 6.39 6.60
CA TRP A 93 -1.61 5.79 5.52
C TRP A 93 -2.55 4.69 6.04
N TYR A 94 -2.04 3.78 6.86
CA TYR A 94 -2.78 2.60 7.32
C TYR A 94 -3.93 3.00 8.24
N LYS A 95 -3.71 3.98 9.13
CA LYS A 95 -4.78 4.58 9.94
C LYS A 95 -5.98 4.96 9.09
N HIS A 96 -5.77 5.64 7.96
CA HIS A 96 -6.85 6.12 7.11
C HIS A 96 -7.40 5.06 6.14
N ILE A 97 -6.56 4.14 5.64
CA ILE A 97 -7.03 2.97 4.90
C ILE A 97 -8.01 2.17 5.76
N PHE A 98 -7.66 1.89 7.02
CA PHE A 98 -8.42 0.98 7.87
C PHE A 98 -9.77 1.53 8.31
N VAL A 99 -9.92 2.86 8.41
CA VAL A 99 -11.23 3.51 8.64
C VAL A 99 -12.27 3.08 7.60
N SER A 100 -11.90 3.09 6.31
CA SER A 100 -12.82 2.71 5.22
C SER A 100 -12.81 1.20 4.95
N LEU A 101 -11.74 0.50 5.32
CA LEU A 101 -11.61 -0.94 5.15
C LEU A 101 -12.58 -1.72 6.06
N SER A 102 -12.74 -1.27 7.31
CA SER A 102 -13.65 -1.87 8.31
C SER A 102 -15.12 -1.67 7.96
N GLY A 103 -15.45 -0.73 7.06
CA GLY A 103 -16.82 -0.38 6.72
C GLY A 103 -17.55 0.38 7.83
N THR A 104 -16.85 0.87 8.85
CA THR A 104 -17.39 1.85 9.77
C THR A 104 -17.41 3.19 9.04
N ASP A 105 -18.56 3.56 8.50
CA ASP A 105 -18.77 4.89 7.90
C ASP A 105 -18.43 5.95 8.95
N GLY A 106 -17.30 6.64 8.75
CA GLY A 106 -16.94 7.86 9.45
C GLY A 106 -17.58 9.09 8.81
N ARG A 107 -18.78 8.94 8.24
CA ARG A 107 -19.59 10.00 7.63
C ARG A 107 -21.03 9.88 8.11
#